data_AF-A0A8T9BVS5-F1
#
_entry.id   AF-A0A8T9BVS5-F1
#
_cell.length_a   1.000
_cell.length_b   1.000
_cell.length_c   1.000
_cell.angle_alpha   90.00
_cell.angle_beta   90.00
_cell.angle_gamma   90.00
#
_symmetry.space_group_name_H-M   'P 1'
#
loop_
_entity.id
_entity.type
_entity.pdbx_description
1 polymer ?
#
loop_
_entity_poly.entity_id
_entity_poly.type
_entity_poly.pdbx_seq_one_letter_code
_entity_poly.pdbx_strand_id
1 'polypeptide(L)'
;MAENHKSKGDKKHKSSAHGEKKRKREHKEDVGHKSKSKKHKSDAAATLSQVLDVPDNISPFHLQTSSLFLPLAPVSQKKPLEGLCAEHLSPLILTYYPPLAGVLLSYHNPRLSEKPFGNDGTEEVLLQNIDEYAVSWAWVTAEFLLFKPEKGAWLEGYVNLANEGHVGIVCWNLFNASIERK
;
A
#
# COMPACT_ATOMS: atom_id res chain seq x y z
N MET A 1 65.09 18.40 19.63
CA MET A 1 65.36 17.96 21.01
C MET A 1 64.40 16.83 21.35
N ALA A 2 64.97 15.68 21.69
CA ALA A 2 64.45 14.55 22.47
C ALA A 2 63.25 13.72 21.95
N GLU A 3 63.60 12.50 21.53
CA GLU A 3 62.82 11.25 21.51
C GLU A 3 62.19 10.91 22.87
N ASN A 4 61.08 10.14 22.88
CA ASN A 4 61.13 8.76 23.41
C ASN A 4 59.91 7.89 23.07
N HIS A 5 60.22 6.62 22.82
CA HIS A 5 59.38 5.43 22.64
C HIS A 5 58.94 4.79 23.97
N LYS A 6 57.79 4.07 23.97
CA LYS A 6 57.51 2.74 24.59
C LYS A 6 55.98 2.52 24.62
N SER A 7 55.32 1.53 24.02
CA SER A 7 55.49 0.08 23.77
C SER A 7 54.73 -0.84 24.76
N LYS A 8 53.88 -1.69 24.16
CA LYS A 8 53.52 -3.08 24.50
C LYS A 8 52.55 -3.42 25.64
N GLY A 9 51.61 -4.31 25.30
CA GLY A 9 50.87 -5.16 26.23
C GLY A 9 49.76 -6.00 25.58
N ASP A 10 50.12 -7.04 24.82
CA ASP A 10 49.24 -8.12 24.35
C ASP A 10 48.48 -8.83 25.48
N LYS A 11 47.23 -9.26 25.22
CA LYS A 11 46.79 -10.64 25.47
C LYS A 11 45.47 -10.99 24.76
N LYS A 12 45.40 -12.27 24.42
CA LYS A 12 44.71 -12.92 23.31
C LYS A 12 43.73 -13.96 23.88
N HIS A 13 42.78 -14.38 23.03
CA HIS A 13 41.86 -15.53 23.16
C HIS A 13 40.62 -15.31 24.06
N LYS A 14 39.41 -15.74 23.68
CA LYS A 14 39.10 -17.05 23.11
C LYS A 14 37.73 -17.06 22.42
N SER A 15 37.72 -17.76 21.28
CA SER A 15 36.59 -18.19 20.47
C SER A 15 35.80 -19.34 21.11
N SER A 16 34.49 -19.38 20.82
CA SER A 16 33.65 -20.59 20.71
C SER A 16 32.39 -20.17 19.92
N ALA A 17 32.06 -20.58 18.69
CA ALA A 17 32.26 -21.82 17.94
C ALA A 17 31.60 -23.05 18.58
N HIS A 18 30.27 -23.14 18.51
CA HIS A 18 29.47 -24.37 18.47
C HIS A 18 28.01 -24.01 18.12
N GLY A 19 27.32 -24.56 17.13
CA GLY A 19 27.62 -25.58 16.14
C GLY A 19 26.41 -25.70 15.21
N GLU A 20 26.68 -25.72 13.90
CA GLU A 20 25.70 -26.08 12.88
C GLU A 20 25.19 -27.52 13.12
N LYS A 21 23.86 -27.72 13.07
CA LYS A 21 23.28 -29.03 12.79
C LYS A 21 22.44 -28.97 11.52
N LYS A 22 23.14 -29.17 10.40
CA LYS A 22 22.63 -29.73 9.14
C LYS A 22 21.71 -30.91 9.44
N ARG A 23 20.43 -30.80 9.10
CA ARG A 23 19.56 -31.98 8.95
C ARG A 23 19.89 -32.67 7.63
N LYS A 24 20.58 -33.79 7.76
CA LYS A 24 20.98 -34.73 6.72
C LYS A 24 19.72 -35.36 6.10
N ARG A 25 19.62 -35.25 4.77
CA ARG A 25 18.73 -36.07 3.93
C ARG A 25 19.20 -37.51 4.02
N GLU A 26 18.29 -38.43 4.33
CA GLU A 26 18.49 -39.86 4.07
C GLU A 26 17.43 -40.32 3.07
N HIS A 27 17.92 -40.61 1.87
CA HIS A 27 17.24 -41.35 0.81
C HIS A 27 17.55 -42.82 1.07
N LYS A 28 16.53 -43.63 1.31
CA LYS A 28 16.65 -45.08 1.34
C LYS A 28 15.65 -45.63 0.32
N GLU A 29 16.18 -46.07 -0.81
CA GLU A 29 15.48 -46.93 -1.76
C GLU A 29 15.40 -48.32 -1.15
N ASP A 30 14.20 -48.91 -1.12
CA ASP A 30 13.99 -50.30 -1.51
C ASP A 30 12.51 -50.52 -1.88
N VAL A 31 12.31 -51.55 -2.68
CA VAL A 31 11.35 -51.79 -3.72
C VAL A 31 10.13 -52.59 -3.21
N GLY A 32 8.95 -52.21 -3.69
CA GLY A 32 7.85 -53.10 -4.11
C GLY A 32 7.08 -53.92 -3.05
N HIS A 33 5.77 -53.67 -2.91
CA HIS A 33 4.77 -54.54 -3.55
C HIS A 33 3.33 -53.99 -3.45
N LYS A 34 2.58 -54.26 -4.52
CA LYS A 34 1.15 -54.04 -4.78
C LYS A 34 0.23 -54.46 -3.62
N SER A 35 -0.87 -53.75 -3.39
CA SER A 35 -2.20 -54.15 -3.90
C SER A 35 -3.40 -53.44 -3.25
N LYS A 36 -4.45 -53.27 -4.08
CA LYS A 36 -5.90 -53.12 -3.78
C LYS A 36 -6.41 -51.72 -3.42
N SER A 37 -6.83 -51.04 -4.49
CA SER A 37 -7.89 -50.05 -4.53
C SER A 37 -9.17 -50.51 -3.82
N LYS A 38 -9.64 -49.75 -2.83
CA LYS A 38 -11.04 -49.72 -2.43
C LYS A 38 -11.58 -48.30 -2.55
N LYS A 39 -12.45 -48.16 -3.54
CA LYS A 39 -13.22 -47.00 -3.96
C LYS A 39 -14.19 -46.63 -2.84
N HIS A 40 -13.92 -45.54 -2.11
CA HIS A 40 -14.88 -44.94 -1.20
C HIS A 40 -15.56 -43.76 -1.89
N LYS A 41 -16.89 -43.79 -1.86
CA LYS A 41 -17.85 -42.82 -2.37
C LYS A 41 -17.46 -41.40 -1.97
N SER A 42 -17.44 -40.52 -2.95
CA SER A 42 -17.50 -39.07 -2.80
C SER A 42 -18.86 -38.68 -2.23
N ASP A 43 -18.95 -38.50 -0.91
CA ASP A 43 -20.00 -37.65 -0.34
C ASP A 43 -19.56 -36.21 -0.55
N ALA A 44 -20.13 -35.60 -1.59
CA ALA A 44 -20.05 -34.17 -1.85
C ALA A 44 -20.79 -33.45 -0.72
N ALA A 45 -20.08 -33.17 0.37
CA ALA A 45 -20.48 -32.14 1.31
C ALA A 45 -20.37 -30.80 0.57
N ALA A 46 -21.44 -30.41 -0.11
CA ALA A 46 -21.62 -29.09 -0.65
C ALA A 46 -21.48 -28.10 0.51
N THR A 47 -20.32 -27.43 0.58
CA THR A 47 -20.15 -26.25 1.41
C THR A 47 -21.12 -25.21 0.87
N LEU A 48 -22.25 -25.08 1.56
CA LEU A 48 -23.16 -23.95 1.46
C LEU A 48 -22.39 -22.70 1.86
N SER A 49 -21.68 -22.09 0.92
CA SER A 49 -21.37 -20.67 0.98
C SER A 49 -22.74 -19.98 0.90
N GLN A 50 -23.31 -19.67 2.06
CA GLN A 50 -24.47 -18.80 2.14
C GLN A 50 -24.06 -17.48 1.52
N VAL A 51 -24.48 -17.26 0.28
CA VAL A 51 -24.52 -15.94 -0.34
C VAL A 51 -25.54 -15.18 0.50
N LEU A 52 -25.04 -14.43 1.49
CA LEU A 52 -25.85 -13.43 2.17
C LEU A 52 -26.38 -12.50 1.07
N ASP A 53 -27.70 -12.34 1.03
CA ASP A 53 -28.38 -11.44 0.11
C ASP A 53 -27.97 -10.02 0.50
N VAL A 54 -26.96 -9.50 -0.19
CA VAL A 54 -26.36 -8.20 0.10
C VAL A 54 -27.33 -7.14 -0.45
N PRO A 55 -27.99 -6.33 0.40
CA PRO A 55 -28.84 -5.25 -0.08
C PRO A 55 -28.01 -4.31 -0.96
N ASP A 56 -28.63 -3.69 -1.98
CA ASP A 56 -27.99 -2.77 -2.95
C ASP A 56 -26.94 -1.89 -2.27
N ASN A 57 -25.69 -2.35 -2.36
CA ASN A 57 -24.65 -1.97 -1.41
C ASN A 57 -24.03 -0.68 -1.90
N ILE A 58 -24.11 0.38 -1.10
CA ILE A 58 -23.38 1.62 -1.37
C ILE A 58 -21.89 1.26 -1.30
N SER A 59 -21.25 1.16 -2.47
CA SER A 59 -19.83 0.86 -2.56
C SER A 59 -19.04 1.92 -1.78
N PRO A 60 -18.14 1.54 -0.86
CA PRO A 60 -17.28 2.51 -0.18
C PRO A 60 -16.20 3.07 -1.12
N PHE A 61 -16.02 2.48 -2.31
CA PHE A 61 -15.05 2.93 -3.31
C PHE A 61 -15.69 3.88 -4.31
N HIS A 62 -15.11 5.07 -4.42
CA HIS A 62 -15.60 6.15 -5.27
C HIS A 62 -14.53 6.57 -6.26
N LEU A 63 -14.91 6.69 -7.55
CA LEU A 63 -14.08 7.32 -8.56
C LEU A 63 -14.46 8.80 -8.66
N GLN A 64 -13.51 9.69 -8.40
CA GLN A 64 -13.76 11.13 -8.40
C GLN A 64 -12.68 11.86 -9.20
N THR A 65 -13.10 12.60 -10.23
CA THR A 65 -12.20 13.53 -10.93
C THR A 65 -12.10 14.83 -10.14
N SER A 66 -10.88 15.30 -9.88
CA SER A 66 -10.67 16.56 -9.16
C SER A 66 -9.46 17.30 -9.69
N SER A 67 -9.49 18.62 -9.58
CA SER A 67 -8.43 19.52 -10.02
C SER A 67 -7.80 20.20 -8.80
N LEU A 68 -6.48 20.13 -8.71
CA LEU A 68 -5.67 20.66 -7.60
C LEU A 68 -4.73 21.74 -8.13
N PHE A 69 -4.60 22.85 -7.41
CA PHE A 69 -3.62 23.89 -7.74
C PHE A 69 -2.35 23.64 -6.94
N LEU A 70 -1.28 23.25 -7.63
CA LEU A 70 -0.08 22.70 -6.99
C LEU A 70 1.18 23.45 -7.43
N PRO A 71 2.16 23.64 -6.51
CA PRO A 71 3.46 24.20 -6.85
C PRO A 71 4.37 23.14 -7.48
N LEU A 72 5.03 23.51 -8.56
CA LEU A 72 6.05 22.72 -9.24
C LEU A 72 7.44 23.15 -8.77
N ALA A 73 8.23 22.20 -8.27
CA ALA A 73 9.63 22.42 -7.97
C ALA A 73 10.44 22.73 -9.26
N PRO A 74 11.42 23.67 -9.21
CA PRO A 74 12.21 24.06 -10.38
C PRO A 74 12.94 22.90 -11.06
N VAL A 75 13.36 21.90 -10.27
CA VAL A 75 14.08 20.71 -10.76
C VAL A 75 13.24 19.90 -11.76
N SER A 76 11.91 19.97 -11.63
CA SER A 76 10.96 19.19 -12.41
C SER A 76 10.42 19.93 -13.63
N GLN A 77 10.94 21.12 -13.96
CA GLN A 77 10.45 21.88 -15.13
C GLN A 77 10.59 21.17 -16.47
N LYS A 78 11.57 20.25 -16.60
CA LYS A 78 11.71 19.43 -17.81
C LYS A 78 10.56 18.44 -18.00
N LYS A 79 9.95 18.01 -16.89
CA LYS A 79 8.89 17.02 -16.82
C LYS A 79 7.87 17.41 -15.75
N PRO A 80 7.09 18.47 -15.99
CA PRO A 80 6.27 19.10 -14.96
C PRO A 80 5.20 18.16 -14.40
N LEU A 81 4.53 17.41 -15.28
CA LEU A 81 3.48 16.47 -14.89
C LEU A 81 4.03 15.35 -14.00
N GLU A 82 5.12 14.69 -14.40
CA GLU A 82 5.76 13.64 -13.60
C GLU A 82 6.24 14.18 -12.25
N GLY A 83 6.82 15.38 -12.24
CA GLY A 83 7.27 16.06 -11.02
C GLY A 83 6.14 16.33 -10.03
N LEU A 84 5.05 16.94 -10.50
CA LEU A 84 3.87 17.23 -9.66
C LEU A 84 3.24 15.95 -9.11
N CYS A 85 3.16 14.91 -9.94
CA CYS A 85 2.65 13.61 -9.51
C CYS A 85 3.55 12.97 -8.46
N ALA A 86 4.87 13.03 -8.62
CA ALA A 86 5.82 12.47 -7.66
C ALA A 86 5.85 13.24 -6.34
N GLU A 87 5.77 14.58 -6.40
CA GLU A 87 5.88 15.45 -5.24
C GLU A 87 4.58 15.54 -4.42
N HIS A 88 3.41 15.58 -5.09
CA HIS A 88 2.14 15.86 -4.41
C HIS A 88 1.14 14.70 -4.44
N LEU A 89 1.02 13.95 -5.54
CA LEU A 89 -0.03 12.93 -5.66
C LEU A 89 0.40 11.57 -5.09
N SER A 90 1.60 11.12 -5.46
CA SER A 90 2.13 9.81 -5.07
C SER A 90 2.28 9.64 -3.55
N PRO A 91 2.69 10.66 -2.78
CA PRO A 91 2.74 10.56 -1.32
C PRO A 91 1.36 10.43 -0.66
N LEU A 92 0.28 10.82 -1.33
CA LEU A 92 -1.08 10.73 -0.80
C LEU A 92 -1.68 9.32 -0.93
N ILE A 93 -1.04 8.41 -1.68
CA ILE A 93 -1.50 7.03 -1.81
C ILE A 93 -1.53 6.36 -0.42
N LEU A 94 -2.64 5.68 -0.14
CA LEU A 94 -3.00 5.09 1.15
C LEU A 94 -3.10 6.07 2.33
N THR A 95 -3.20 7.37 2.04
CA THR A 95 -3.38 8.42 3.05
C THR A 95 -4.75 9.08 2.92
N TYR A 96 -5.36 9.43 4.05
CA TYR A 96 -6.60 10.21 4.07
C TYR A 96 -6.31 11.64 3.62
N TYR A 97 -6.97 12.07 2.55
CA TYR A 97 -6.83 13.42 2.02
C TYR A 97 -8.12 14.22 2.27
N PRO A 98 -8.12 15.18 3.21
CA PRO A 98 -9.33 15.88 3.63
C PRO A 98 -10.14 16.54 2.51
N PRO A 99 -9.53 17.20 1.50
CA PRO A 99 -10.27 17.82 0.40
C PRO A 99 -11.09 16.83 -0.45
N LEU A 100 -10.67 15.55 -0.49
CA LEU A 100 -11.39 14.49 -1.19
C LEU A 100 -12.24 13.63 -0.24
N ALA A 101 -12.22 13.91 1.07
CA ALA A 101 -12.98 13.24 2.12
C ALA A 101 -12.84 11.71 2.12
N GLY A 102 -11.66 11.19 1.79
CA GLY A 102 -11.42 9.75 1.69
C GLY A 102 -9.94 9.40 1.68
N VAL A 103 -9.65 8.09 1.80
CA VAL A 103 -8.29 7.57 1.62
C VAL A 103 -8.03 7.37 0.13
N LEU A 104 -6.96 7.97 -0.37
CA LEU A 104 -6.61 7.84 -1.79
C LEU A 104 -5.97 6.48 -2.05
N LEU A 105 -6.58 5.65 -2.90
CA LEU A 105 -6.04 4.34 -3.27
C LEU A 105 -5.11 4.43 -4.47
N SER A 106 -5.51 5.19 -5.47
CA SER A 106 -4.76 5.37 -6.71
C SER A 106 -5.25 6.61 -7.45
N TYR A 107 -4.41 7.16 -8.32
CA TYR A 107 -4.80 8.20 -9.25
C TYR A 107 -4.47 7.77 -10.69
N HIS A 108 -5.25 8.26 -11.64
CA HIS A 108 -5.12 7.96 -13.07
C HIS A 108 -5.31 9.22 -13.91
N ASN A 109 -4.76 9.16 -15.13
CA ASN A 109 -4.88 10.23 -16.14
C ASN A 109 -4.62 11.64 -15.57
N PRO A 110 -3.46 11.89 -14.92
CA PRO A 110 -3.11 13.23 -14.49
C PRO A 110 -2.88 14.10 -15.73
N ARG A 111 -3.51 15.27 -15.75
CA ARG A 111 -3.50 16.24 -16.84
C ARG A 111 -3.11 17.60 -16.30
N LEU A 112 -2.31 18.34 -17.05
CA LEU A 112 -1.81 19.65 -16.66
C LEU A 112 -2.60 20.73 -17.39
N SER A 113 -3.05 21.76 -16.68
CA SER A 113 -3.81 22.85 -17.29
C SER A 113 -3.58 24.19 -16.60
N GLU A 114 -3.89 25.27 -17.30
CA GLU A 114 -3.88 26.64 -16.72
C GLU A 114 -5.12 26.93 -15.87
N LYS A 115 -6.20 26.20 -16.13
CA LYS A 115 -7.51 26.35 -15.47
C LYS A 115 -7.92 25.03 -14.82
N PRO A 116 -8.76 25.05 -13.77
CA PRO A 116 -9.26 23.83 -13.17
C PRO A 116 -10.10 23.03 -14.17
N PHE A 117 -9.92 21.70 -14.19
CA PHE A 117 -10.61 20.79 -15.13
C PHE A 117 -10.38 21.13 -16.61
N GLY A 118 -9.22 21.70 -16.94
CA GLY A 118 -8.83 21.96 -18.33
C GLY A 118 -8.70 20.66 -19.11
N ASN A 119 -9.08 20.69 -20.39
CA ASN A 119 -8.96 19.55 -21.28
C ASN A 119 -7.67 19.69 -22.10
N ASP A 120 -6.91 18.60 -22.23
CA ASP A 120 -5.67 18.55 -23.01
C ASP A 120 -5.98 18.61 -24.52
N GLY A 121 -6.23 19.82 -24.99
CA GLY A 121 -6.37 20.17 -26.40
C GLY A 121 -5.08 20.82 -26.91
N THR A 122 -3.99 20.05 -27.00
CA THR A 122 -2.87 20.30 -27.93
C THR A 122 -2.10 21.63 -27.85
N GLU A 123 -2.05 22.33 -26.71
CA GLU A 123 -1.26 23.56 -26.59
C GLU A 123 -0.27 23.51 -25.43
N GLU A 124 0.85 24.21 -25.60
CA GLU A 124 1.85 24.44 -24.58
C GLU A 124 1.16 25.00 -23.32
N VAL A 125 1.24 24.27 -22.20
CA VAL A 125 0.65 24.72 -20.93
C VAL A 125 1.61 25.69 -20.26
N LEU A 126 1.18 26.94 -20.04
CA LEU A 126 1.98 27.92 -19.31
C LEU A 126 1.77 27.77 -17.80
N LEU A 127 2.87 27.73 -17.06
CA LEU A 127 2.83 27.71 -15.61
C LEU A 127 2.90 29.14 -15.07
N GLN A 128 2.15 29.40 -14.01
CA GLN A 128 2.08 30.71 -13.40
C GLN A 128 3.21 30.87 -12.38
N ASN A 129 4.09 31.85 -12.58
CA ASN A 129 4.94 32.32 -11.49
C ASN A 129 4.22 33.45 -10.74
N ILE A 130 4.17 33.37 -9.41
CA ILE A 130 3.49 34.34 -8.56
C ILE A 130 4.56 35.06 -7.74
N ASP A 131 4.69 36.36 -7.98
CA ASP A 131 5.62 37.27 -7.32
C ASP A 131 7.10 36.83 -7.43
N GLU A 132 7.78 36.70 -6.29
CA GLU A 132 9.22 36.39 -6.17
C GLU A 132 9.48 34.90 -5.92
N TYR A 133 8.44 34.06 -5.91
CA TYR A 133 8.61 32.65 -5.62
C TYR A 133 9.29 31.91 -6.78
N ALA A 134 10.31 31.12 -6.43
CA ALA A 134 11.03 30.30 -7.42
C ALA A 134 10.19 29.14 -7.97
N VAL A 135 9.05 28.82 -7.35
CA VAL A 135 8.15 27.74 -7.79
C VAL A 135 7.13 28.26 -8.80
N SER A 136 6.78 27.41 -9.75
CA SER A 136 5.73 27.71 -10.73
C SER A 136 4.46 26.95 -10.33
N TRP A 137 3.29 27.55 -10.53
CA TRP A 137 2.02 26.96 -10.16
C TRP A 137 1.26 26.48 -11.39
N ALA A 138 0.55 25.37 -11.24
CA ALA A 138 -0.29 24.82 -12.30
C ALA A 138 -1.50 24.09 -11.71
N TRP A 139 -2.54 23.94 -12.53
CA TRP A 139 -3.64 23.04 -12.19
C TRP A 139 -3.34 21.64 -12.68
N VAL A 140 -3.52 20.67 -11.79
CA VAL A 140 -3.43 19.25 -12.10
C VAL A 140 -4.80 18.63 -11.91
N THR A 141 -5.37 18.12 -12.99
CA THR A 141 -6.63 17.38 -12.96
C THR A 141 -6.33 15.90 -13.05
N ALA A 142 -6.81 15.09 -12.11
CA ALA A 142 -6.64 13.64 -12.14
C ALA A 142 -7.92 12.93 -11.68
N GLU A 143 -8.01 11.65 -12.05
CA GLU A 143 -9.06 10.74 -11.58
C GLU A 143 -8.57 10.00 -10.36
N PHE A 144 -9.22 10.19 -9.22
CA PHE A 144 -8.85 9.61 -7.95
C PHE A 144 -9.78 8.47 -7.58
N LEU A 145 -9.22 7.31 -7.27
CA LEU A 145 -9.95 6.21 -6.64
C LEU A 145 -9.83 6.37 -5.12
N LEU A 146 -10.97 6.61 -4.47
CA LEU A 146 -11.05 6.94 -3.05
C LEU A 146 -11.77 5.82 -2.30
N PHE A 147 -11.24 5.44 -1.15
CA PHE A 147 -11.97 4.71 -0.13
C PHE A 147 -12.64 5.71 0.83
N LYS A 148 -13.96 5.80 0.74
CA LYS A 148 -14.81 6.72 1.48
C LYS A 148 -16.02 5.94 2.04
N PRO A 149 -15.84 5.23 3.18
CA PRO A 149 -16.92 4.52 3.82
C PRO A 149 -17.92 5.51 4.44
N GLU A 150 -19.21 5.31 4.18
CA GLU A 150 -20.28 6.12 4.77
C GLU A 150 -20.90 5.43 5.98
N LYS A 151 -21.58 6.20 6.85
CA LYS A 151 -22.27 5.62 8.00
C LYS A 151 -23.39 4.70 7.52
N GLY A 152 -23.34 3.44 7.94
CA GLY A 152 -24.29 2.41 7.52
C GLY A 152 -23.85 1.62 6.29
N ALA A 153 -22.70 1.93 5.70
CA ALA A 153 -22.12 1.11 4.64
C ALA A 153 -21.65 -0.25 5.20
N TRP A 154 -21.85 -1.31 4.42
CA TRP A 154 -21.34 -2.63 4.75
C TRP A 154 -19.88 -2.75 4.33
N LEU A 155 -19.02 -3.13 5.28
CA LEU A 155 -17.60 -3.37 5.04
C LEU A 155 -17.28 -4.82 5.37
N GLU A 156 -16.47 -5.43 4.51
CA GLU A 156 -16.01 -6.80 4.69
C GLU A 156 -14.54 -6.82 5.11
N GLY A 157 -14.20 -7.70 6.05
CA GLY A 157 -12.84 -7.83 6.55
C GLY A 157 -12.64 -9.09 7.38
N TYR A 158 -11.39 -9.41 7.64
CA TYR A 158 -11.01 -10.56 8.46
C TYR A 158 -10.76 -10.10 9.90
N VAL A 159 -11.16 -10.92 10.87
CA VAL A 159 -10.88 -10.67 12.28
C VAL A 159 -9.37 -10.83 12.51
N ASN A 160 -8.74 -9.77 13.04
CA ASN A 160 -7.32 -9.76 13.37
C ASN A 160 -7.09 -9.93 14.89
N LEU A 161 -7.91 -9.26 15.70
CA LEU A 161 -7.82 -9.31 17.16
C LEU A 161 -9.22 -9.43 17.76
N ALA A 162 -9.42 -10.31 18.74
CA ALA A 162 -10.68 -10.43 19.46
C ALA A 162 -10.40 -10.39 20.96
N ASN A 163 -10.78 -9.28 21.60
CA ASN A 163 -10.70 -9.07 23.04
C ASN A 163 -12.10 -9.00 23.64
N GLU A 164 -12.22 -9.08 24.96
CA GLU A 164 -13.51 -8.99 25.65
C GLU A 164 -14.22 -7.63 25.46
N GLY A 165 -13.45 -6.55 25.21
CA GLY A 165 -13.99 -5.20 25.02
C GLY A 165 -14.18 -4.78 23.55
N HIS A 166 -13.46 -5.37 22.61
CA HIS A 166 -13.57 -5.03 21.18
C HIS A 166 -13.06 -6.15 20.27
N VAL A 167 -13.55 -6.15 19.03
CA VAL A 167 -13.05 -6.99 17.94
C VAL A 167 -12.41 -6.09 16.89
N GLY A 168 -11.12 -6.28 16.63
CA GLY A 168 -10.38 -5.65 15.54
C GLY A 168 -10.52 -6.43 14.24
N ILE A 169 -10.88 -5.72 13.18
CA ILE A 169 -11.11 -6.24 11.83
C ILE A 169 -10.16 -5.52 10.89
N VAL A 170 -9.64 -6.23 9.90
CA VAL A 170 -8.88 -5.63 8.80
C VAL A 170 -9.67 -5.80 7.51
N CYS A 171 -10.18 -4.69 6.98
CA CYS A 171 -10.93 -4.65 5.73
C CYS A 171 -9.98 -4.62 4.54
N TRP A 172 -10.20 -5.52 3.57
CA TRP A 172 -9.37 -5.69 2.36
C TRP A 172 -7.85 -5.75 2.59
N ASN A 173 -7.42 -6.22 3.77
CA ASN A 173 -6.01 -6.26 4.18
C ASN A 173 -5.30 -4.89 4.17
N LEU A 174 -6.06 -3.78 4.22
CA LEU A 174 -5.57 -2.41 4.09
C LEU A 174 -6.03 -1.52 5.25
N PHE A 175 -7.31 -1.62 5.62
CA PHE A 175 -7.94 -0.69 6.55
C PHE A 175 -8.24 -1.35 7.88
N ASN A 176 -7.82 -0.72 8.98
CA ASN A 176 -8.20 -1.17 10.32
C ASN A 176 -9.60 -0.66 10.67
N ALA A 177 -10.42 -1.54 11.21
CA ALA A 177 -11.71 -1.25 11.79
C ALA A 177 -11.83 -1.95 13.15
N SER A 178 -12.65 -1.40 14.05
CA SER A 178 -12.90 -2.01 15.36
C SER A 178 -14.38 -1.94 15.70
N ILE A 179 -14.91 -3.04 16.20
CA ILE A 179 -16.27 -3.12 16.73
C ILE A 179 -16.15 -3.19 18.25
N GLU A 180 -16.65 -2.16 18.92
CA GLU A 180 -16.71 -2.10 20.38
C GLU A 180 -17.89 -2.91 20.92
N ARG A 181 -17.72 -3.46 22.12
CA ARG A 181 -18.80 -4.11 22.85
C ARG A 181 -19.81 -3.05 23.30
N LYS A 182 -21.06 -3.21 22.90
CA LYS A 182 -22.19 -2.37 23.31
C LYS A 182 -22.67 -2.71 24.72
#